data_AF-A0A564ZBD3-F1
#
_entry.id   AF-A0A564ZBD3-F1
#
_cell.length_a   1.000
_cell.length_b   1.000
_cell.length_c   1.000
_cell.angle_alpha   90.00
_cell.angle_beta   90.00
_cell.angle_gamma   90.00
#
_symmetry.space_group_name_H-M   'P 1'
#
loop_
_entity.id
_entity.type
_entity.pdbx_description
1 polymer ?
#
loop_
_entity_poly.entity_id
_entity_poly.type
_entity_poly.pdbx_seq_one_letter_code
_entity_poly.pdbx_strand_id
1 'polypeptide(L)'
;GFHSVVNAAGEYPYGGIENISPDVTLRLHLLAHNQQNKVLVDECARFLCATIEETNVSEVWSAANATKNDVLIGVCAHLVSMNWEMFRTSRLFHVTTEIKDMMSLLGCPRMAWESSKSKVNALIEWRNASSVDEVRTAHTTAFRDMVPLSGIQDTPDLTNNLFV
;
A
#
# COMPACT_ATOMS: atom_id res chain seq x y z
N GLY A 1 -11.71 16.84 10.99
CA GLY A 1 -12.83 15.89 10.86
C GLY A 1 -13.37 15.89 9.44
N PHE A 2 -14.33 16.74 9.12
CA PHE A 2 -14.76 17.06 7.74
C PHE A 2 -14.62 18.57 7.47
N HIS A 3 -14.96 19.39 8.46
CA HIS A 3 -14.82 20.85 8.41
C HIS A 3 -13.40 21.31 8.07
N SER A 4 -12.38 20.62 8.58
CA SER A 4 -10.97 20.90 8.26
C SER A 4 -10.60 20.59 6.81
N VAL A 5 -11.20 19.57 6.20
CA VAL A 5 -10.95 19.18 4.80
C VAL A 5 -11.67 20.14 3.85
N VAL A 6 -12.90 20.53 4.20
CA VAL A 6 -13.69 21.51 3.45
C VAL A 6 -13.05 22.90 3.52
N ASN A 7 -12.55 23.32 4.69
CA ASN A 7 -11.83 24.57 4.84
C ASN A 7 -10.50 24.56 4.07
N ALA A 8 -9.74 23.47 4.16
CA ALA A 8 -8.51 23.29 3.39
C ALA A 8 -8.77 23.36 1.87
N ALA A 9 -9.84 22.72 1.38
CA ALA A 9 -10.24 22.81 -0.02
C ALA A 9 -10.71 24.23 -0.42
N GLY A 10 -11.31 24.98 0.50
CA GLY A 10 -11.72 26.37 0.31
C GLY A 10 -10.55 27.38 0.35
N GLU A 11 -9.52 27.11 1.16
CA GLU A 11 -8.32 27.95 1.31
C GLU A 11 -7.23 27.63 0.29
N TYR A 12 -7.30 26.45 -0.34
CA TYR A 12 -6.38 26.00 -1.39
C TYR A 12 -6.04 27.09 -2.46
N PRO A 13 -7.01 27.85 -3.01
CA PRO A 13 -6.71 28.88 -4.01
C PRO A 13 -5.85 30.03 -3.49
N TYR A 14 -5.79 30.21 -2.17
CA TYR A 14 -5.19 31.38 -1.51
C TYR A 14 -3.87 31.05 -0.80
N GLY A 15 -3.66 29.80 -0.39
CA GLY A 15 -2.51 29.40 0.45
C GLY A 15 -1.74 28.16 -0.02
N GLY A 16 -2.18 27.47 -1.08
CA GLY A 16 -1.57 26.24 -1.56
C GLY A 16 -1.65 25.08 -0.55
N ILE A 17 -1.22 23.89 -0.95
CA ILE A 17 -1.28 22.70 -0.08
C ILE A 17 -0.20 22.67 1.02
N GLU A 18 0.79 23.58 0.95
CA GLU A 18 1.97 23.59 1.82
C GLU A 18 1.66 23.95 3.28
N ASN A 19 0.51 24.59 3.54
CA ASN A 19 0.08 24.98 4.89
C ASN A 19 -0.80 23.93 5.59
N ILE A 20 -0.99 22.77 4.96
CA ILE A 20 -1.92 21.72 5.41
C ILE A 20 -1.13 20.54 5.98
N SER A 21 -1.63 19.93 7.07
CA SER A 21 -0.97 18.75 7.64
C SER A 21 -1.06 17.52 6.72
N PRO A 22 -0.07 16.60 6.76
CA PRO A 22 -0.08 15.40 5.91
C PRO A 22 -1.36 14.55 6.01
N ASP A 23 -1.96 14.42 7.19
CA ASP A 23 -3.26 13.71 7.36
C ASP A 23 -4.39 14.40 6.60
N VAL A 24 -4.46 15.73 6.64
CA VAL A 24 -5.51 16.48 5.93
C VAL A 24 -5.25 16.41 4.42
N THR A 25 -3.99 16.48 3.98
CA THR A 25 -3.62 16.30 2.57
C THR A 25 -3.97 14.90 2.06
N LEU A 26 -3.77 13.85 2.87
CA LEU A 26 -4.14 12.48 2.52
C LEU A 26 -5.66 12.32 2.33
N ARG A 27 -6.45 12.92 3.22
CA ARG A 27 -7.92 12.91 3.07
C ARG A 27 -8.37 13.70 1.85
N LEU A 28 -7.71 14.82 1.57
CA LEU A 28 -7.97 15.64 0.39
C LEU A 28 -7.62 14.88 -0.89
N HIS A 29 -6.51 14.13 -0.91
CA HIS A 29 -6.12 13.25 -2.01
C HIS A 29 -7.22 12.22 -2.33
N LEU A 30 -7.72 11.52 -1.31
CA LEU A 30 -8.79 10.53 -1.47
C LEU A 30 -10.09 11.18 -2.00
N LEU A 31 -10.45 12.35 -1.47
CA LEU A 31 -11.63 13.10 -1.93
C LEU A 31 -11.47 13.56 -3.38
N ALA A 32 -10.30 14.11 -3.73
CA ALA A 32 -9.98 14.56 -5.08
C ALA A 32 -10.05 13.41 -6.09
N HIS A 33 -9.54 12.23 -5.72
CA HIS A 33 -9.63 11.03 -6.53
C HIS A 33 -11.10 10.63 -6.80
N ASN A 34 -11.93 10.60 -5.75
CA ASN A 34 -13.35 10.30 -5.89
C ASN A 34 -14.11 11.31 -6.77
N GLN A 35 -13.65 12.57 -6.78
CA GLN A 35 -14.18 13.64 -7.63
C GLN A 35 -13.57 13.66 -9.04
N GLN A 36 -12.62 12.75 -9.33
CA GLN A 36 -11.85 12.72 -10.59
C GLN A 36 -11.09 14.04 -10.87
N ASN A 37 -10.75 14.79 -9.81
CA ASN A 37 -9.99 16.02 -9.92
C ASN A 37 -8.49 15.70 -10.01
N LYS A 38 -8.01 15.44 -11.22
CA LYS A 38 -6.62 15.04 -11.48
C LYS A 38 -5.59 16.07 -10.99
N VAL A 39 -5.85 17.37 -11.19
CA VAL A 39 -4.91 18.43 -10.78
C VAL A 39 -4.65 18.37 -9.28
N LEU A 40 -5.72 18.24 -8.50
CA LEU A 40 -5.62 18.17 -7.04
C LEU A 40 -5.01 16.86 -6.56
N VAL A 41 -5.31 15.73 -7.22
CA VAL A 41 -4.66 14.44 -6.95
C VAL A 41 -3.14 14.53 -7.16
N ASP A 42 -2.70 15.09 -8.28
CA ASP A 42 -1.27 15.22 -8.61
C ASP A 42 -0.56 16.17 -7.63
N GLU A 43 -1.26 17.22 -7.16
CA GLU A 43 -0.72 18.13 -6.17
C GLU A 43 -0.58 17.50 -4.78
N CYS A 44 -1.64 16.86 -4.29
CA CYS A 44 -1.60 16.15 -3.01
C CYS A 44 -0.55 15.03 -3.04
N ALA A 45 -0.46 14.27 -4.14
CA ALA A 45 0.55 13.24 -4.29
C ALA A 45 1.97 13.80 -4.18
N ARG A 46 2.27 14.93 -4.84
CA ARG A 46 3.59 15.58 -4.76
C ARG A 46 3.95 16.00 -3.35
N PHE A 47 3.00 16.58 -2.61
CA PHE A 47 3.23 16.97 -1.22
C PHE A 47 3.44 15.76 -0.33
N LEU A 48 2.56 14.76 -0.44
CA LEU A 48 2.70 13.51 0.32
C LEU A 48 4.06 12.86 0.04
N CYS A 49 4.52 12.80 -1.22
CA CYS A 49 5.86 12.31 -1.55
C CYS A 49 6.98 13.00 -0.76
N ALA A 50 6.86 14.31 -0.49
CA ALA A 50 7.84 15.07 0.26
C ALA A 50 7.73 14.89 1.78
N THR A 51 6.60 14.39 2.28
CA THR A 51 6.28 14.29 3.71
C THR A 51 6.03 12.86 4.20
N ILE A 52 6.34 11.84 3.39
CA ILE A 52 6.22 10.45 3.83
C ILE A 52 7.31 10.17 4.88
N GLU A 53 6.86 9.63 6.00
CA GLU A 53 7.69 9.24 7.14
C GLU A 53 7.22 7.88 7.66
N GLU A 54 8.02 7.26 8.54
CA GLU A 54 7.68 5.97 9.17
C GLU A 54 6.31 6.00 9.88
N THR A 55 5.93 7.16 10.43
CA THR A 55 4.70 7.35 11.21
C THR A 55 3.43 7.39 10.36
N ASN A 56 3.54 7.64 9.05
CA ASN A 56 2.38 7.85 8.16
C ASN A 56 2.40 6.97 6.90
N VAL A 57 3.49 6.24 6.64
CA VAL A 57 3.66 5.44 5.43
C VAL A 57 2.61 4.33 5.30
N SER A 58 2.04 3.85 6.40
CA SER A 58 0.98 2.84 6.37
C SER A 58 -0.30 3.38 5.73
N GLU A 59 -0.74 4.55 6.16
CA GLU A 59 -1.92 5.23 5.65
C GLU A 59 -1.69 5.70 4.21
N VAL A 60 -0.50 6.25 3.91
CA VAL A 60 -0.17 6.72 2.56
C VAL A 60 -0.08 5.55 1.58
N TRP A 61 0.59 4.43 1.92
CA TRP A 61 0.62 3.22 1.09
C TRP A 61 -0.78 2.71 0.78
N SER A 62 -1.63 2.65 1.80
CA SER A 62 -3.00 2.16 1.69
C SER A 62 -3.84 3.02 0.76
N ALA A 63 -3.75 4.34 0.90
CA ALA A 63 -4.41 5.29 0.02
C ALA A 63 -3.85 5.23 -1.42
N ALA A 64 -2.54 5.07 -1.56
CA ALA A 64 -1.88 4.98 -2.86
C ALA A 64 -2.35 3.75 -3.64
N ASN A 65 -2.43 2.58 -2.99
CA ASN A 65 -2.97 1.36 -3.60
C ASN A 65 -4.46 1.53 -3.95
N ALA A 66 -5.28 2.05 -3.02
CA ALA A 66 -6.71 2.25 -3.25
C ALA A 66 -7.00 3.22 -4.42
N THR A 67 -6.14 4.22 -4.61
CA THR A 67 -6.25 5.21 -5.70
C THR A 67 -5.43 4.86 -6.93
N LYS A 68 -4.71 3.72 -6.92
CA LYS A 68 -3.79 3.28 -7.97
C LYS A 68 -2.77 4.35 -8.36
N ASN A 69 -2.29 5.11 -7.37
CA ASN A 69 -1.32 6.18 -7.59
C ASN A 69 0.10 5.59 -7.60
N ASP A 70 0.60 5.25 -8.79
CA ASP A 70 1.90 4.60 -8.98
C ASP A 70 3.08 5.43 -8.43
N VAL A 71 2.97 6.76 -8.43
CA VAL A 71 4.02 7.65 -7.89
C VAL A 71 4.14 7.46 -6.38
N LEU A 72 3.02 7.53 -5.65
CA LEU A 72 3.01 7.31 -4.21
C LEU A 72 3.40 5.88 -3.84
N ILE A 73 2.91 4.87 -4.58
CA ILE A 73 3.28 3.48 -4.37
C ILE A 73 4.80 3.31 -4.47
N GLY A 74 5.43 3.86 -5.51
CA GLY A 74 6.88 3.77 -5.71
C GLY A 74 7.69 4.38 -4.56
N VAL A 75 7.28 5.55 -4.06
CA VAL A 75 7.96 6.20 -2.92
C VAL A 75 7.75 5.43 -1.62
N CYS A 76 6.52 4.97 -1.35
CA CYS A 76 6.21 4.21 -0.15
C CYS A 76 6.87 2.82 -0.12
N ALA A 77 7.03 2.15 -1.28
CA ALA A 77 7.55 0.79 -1.36
C ALA A 77 8.89 0.61 -0.65
N HIS A 78 9.79 1.59 -0.76
CA HIS A 78 11.09 1.54 -0.09
C HIS A 78 10.92 1.53 1.44
N LEU A 79 10.13 2.45 1.98
CA LEU A 79 9.91 2.56 3.43
C LEU A 79 9.11 1.38 3.99
N VAL A 80 8.15 0.85 3.24
CA VAL A 80 7.44 -0.39 3.58
C VAL A 80 8.43 -1.55 3.68
N SER A 81 9.35 -1.68 2.72
CA SER A 81 10.37 -2.73 2.74
C SER A 81 11.37 -2.59 3.90
N MET A 82 11.68 -1.36 4.32
CA MET A 82 12.56 -1.12 5.47
C MET A 82 11.88 -1.44 6.81
N ASN A 83 10.56 -1.25 6.88
CA ASN A 83 9.75 -1.45 8.08
C ASN A 83 8.89 -2.72 8.00
N TRP A 84 9.37 -3.72 7.26
CA TRP A 84 8.61 -4.91 6.89
C TRP A 84 7.95 -5.62 8.08
N GLU A 85 8.63 -5.72 9.23
CA GLU A 85 8.07 -6.35 10.44
C GLU A 85 6.79 -5.68 10.96
N MET A 86 6.67 -4.35 10.81
CA MET A 86 5.43 -3.65 11.13
C MET A 86 4.34 -3.98 10.08
N PHE A 87 4.70 -3.95 8.80
CA PHE A 87 3.75 -4.07 7.70
C PHE A 87 3.19 -5.48 7.52
N ARG A 88 4.02 -6.51 7.71
CA ARG A 88 3.63 -7.91 7.54
C ARG A 88 2.59 -8.41 8.54
N THR A 89 2.30 -7.61 9.58
CA THR A 89 1.25 -7.89 10.56
C THR A 89 0.07 -6.90 10.46
N SER A 90 0.18 -5.90 9.58
CA SER A 90 -0.82 -4.86 9.42
C SER A 90 -1.98 -5.35 8.56
N ARG A 91 -3.17 -5.44 9.16
CA ARG A 91 -4.40 -5.75 8.45
C ARG A 91 -4.72 -4.73 7.35
N LEU A 92 -4.48 -3.44 7.62
CA LEU A 92 -4.74 -2.38 6.67
C LEU A 92 -3.88 -2.55 5.40
N PHE A 93 -2.59 -2.87 5.59
CA PHE A 93 -1.68 -3.20 4.50
C PHE A 93 -2.19 -4.40 3.68
N HIS A 94 -2.58 -5.50 4.35
CA HIS A 94 -3.06 -6.69 3.66
C HIS A 94 -4.35 -6.47 2.85
N VAL A 95 -5.30 -5.68 3.37
CA VAL A 95 -6.58 -5.43 2.68
C VAL A 95 -6.41 -4.52 1.48
N THR A 96 -5.48 -3.56 1.54
CA THR A 96 -5.37 -2.50 0.52
C THR A 96 -4.34 -2.78 -0.55
N THR A 97 -3.33 -3.62 -0.27
CA THR A 97 -2.24 -3.86 -1.22
C THR A 97 -2.72 -4.67 -2.44
N GLU A 98 -2.56 -4.12 -3.64
CA GLU A 98 -2.91 -4.83 -4.87
C GLU A 98 -1.83 -5.87 -5.25
N ILE A 99 -2.22 -6.82 -6.10
CA ILE A 99 -1.34 -7.88 -6.63
C ILE A 99 -0.05 -7.29 -7.21
N LYS A 100 -0.16 -6.28 -8.10
CA LYS A 100 1.00 -5.65 -8.75
C LYS A 100 1.98 -5.03 -7.75
N ASP A 101 1.45 -4.45 -6.68
CA ASP A 101 2.21 -3.67 -5.72
C ASP A 101 2.88 -4.60 -4.71
N MET A 102 2.20 -5.71 -4.34
CA MET A 102 2.82 -6.81 -3.59
C MET A 102 3.98 -7.45 -4.37
N MET A 103 3.80 -7.70 -5.68
CA MET A 103 4.88 -8.23 -6.52
C MET A 103 6.07 -7.28 -6.58
N SER A 104 5.81 -5.99 -6.82
CA SER A 104 6.85 -4.96 -6.86
C SER A 104 7.58 -4.86 -5.53
N LEU A 105 6.86 -4.90 -4.41
CA LEU A 105 7.44 -4.88 -3.08
C LEU A 105 8.37 -6.07 -2.86
N LEU A 106 7.93 -7.30 -3.15
CA LEU A 106 8.75 -8.51 -3.02
C LEU A 106 9.99 -8.48 -3.92
N GLY A 107 9.89 -7.84 -5.09
CA GLY A 107 11.02 -7.60 -6.00
C GLY A 107 11.99 -6.52 -5.55
N CYS A 108 11.69 -5.75 -4.49
CA CYS A 108 12.58 -4.73 -3.97
C CYS A 108 13.89 -5.38 -3.47
N PRO A 109 15.08 -4.87 -3.85
CA PRO A 109 16.36 -5.43 -3.41
C PRO A 109 16.49 -5.54 -1.88
N ARG A 110 15.82 -4.66 -1.13
CA ARG A 110 15.78 -4.72 0.34
C ARG A 110 15.12 -5.99 0.86
N MET A 111 14.12 -6.52 0.17
CA MET A 111 13.41 -7.75 0.56
C MET A 111 14.27 -9.01 0.43
N ALA A 112 15.45 -8.93 -0.20
CA ALA A 112 16.43 -10.01 -0.18
C ALA A 112 16.99 -10.28 1.23
N TRP A 113 16.93 -9.28 2.12
CA TRP A 113 17.37 -9.38 3.52
C TRP A 113 16.30 -10.02 4.41
N GLU A 114 15.06 -10.05 3.95
CA GLU A 114 13.95 -10.67 4.66
C GLU A 114 13.93 -12.18 4.46
N SER A 115 13.64 -12.90 5.54
CA SER A 115 13.54 -14.36 5.47
C SER A 115 12.39 -14.80 4.57
N SER A 116 12.60 -15.88 3.82
CA SER A 116 11.56 -16.44 2.94
C SER A 116 10.30 -16.81 3.72
N LYS A 117 10.46 -17.30 4.96
CA LYS A 117 9.34 -17.58 5.88
C LYS A 117 8.54 -16.32 6.22
N SER A 118 9.22 -15.20 6.53
CA SER A 118 8.55 -13.93 6.83
C SER A 118 7.70 -13.45 5.66
N LYS A 119 8.27 -13.49 4.45
CA LYS A 119 7.60 -13.12 3.20
C LYS A 119 6.37 -13.98 2.91
N VAL A 120 6.49 -15.30 3.01
CA VAL A 120 5.36 -16.19 2.72
C VAL A 120 4.26 -16.09 3.76
N ASN A 121 4.59 -15.92 5.05
CA ASN A 121 3.57 -15.69 6.07
C ASN A 121 2.76 -14.42 5.78
N ALA A 122 3.41 -13.32 5.38
CA ALA A 122 2.71 -12.10 4.99
C ALA A 122 1.82 -12.31 3.75
N LEU A 123 2.30 -13.07 2.76
CA LEU A 123 1.52 -13.41 1.58
C LEU A 123 0.27 -14.26 1.90
N ILE A 124 0.35 -15.15 2.90
CA ILE A 124 -0.80 -15.93 3.37
C ILE A 124 -1.85 -15.01 4.00
N GLU A 125 -1.42 -14.10 4.88
CA GLU A 125 -2.30 -13.10 5.51
C GLU A 125 -2.93 -12.17 4.46
N TRP A 126 -2.14 -11.67 3.51
CA TRP A 126 -2.60 -10.85 2.40
C TRP A 126 -3.63 -11.57 1.51
N ARG A 127 -3.37 -12.83 1.16
CA ARG A 127 -4.32 -13.66 0.39
C ARG A 127 -5.66 -13.79 1.11
N ASN A 128 -5.63 -13.94 2.43
CA ASN A 128 -6.80 -14.19 3.25
C ASN A 128 -7.51 -12.90 3.72
N ALA A 129 -6.93 -11.72 3.49
CA ALA A 129 -7.43 -10.46 4.04
C ALA A 129 -8.72 -9.95 3.40
N SER A 130 -8.98 -10.31 2.14
CA SER A 130 -10.21 -9.93 1.46
C SER A 130 -11.35 -10.90 1.80
N SER A 131 -12.48 -10.35 2.23
CA SER A 131 -13.73 -11.08 2.41
C SER A 131 -14.49 -11.29 1.10
N VAL A 132 -14.03 -10.70 -0.01
CA VAL A 132 -14.66 -10.82 -1.33
C VAL A 132 -14.05 -12.02 -2.05
N ASP A 133 -14.88 -13.03 -2.35
CA ASP A 133 -14.43 -14.32 -2.91
C ASP A 133 -13.66 -14.18 -4.24
N GLU A 134 -14.09 -13.26 -5.10
CA GLU A 134 -13.41 -12.99 -6.38
C GLU A 134 -12.01 -12.44 -6.16
N VAL A 135 -11.86 -11.48 -5.25
CA VAL A 135 -10.55 -10.89 -4.89
C VAL A 135 -9.67 -11.95 -4.23
N ARG A 136 -10.24 -12.77 -3.32
CA ARG A 136 -9.52 -13.87 -2.69
C ARG A 136 -9.03 -14.92 -3.71
N THR A 137 -9.84 -15.22 -4.72
CA THR A 137 -9.47 -16.15 -5.81
C THR A 137 -8.34 -15.58 -6.66
N ALA A 138 -8.40 -14.29 -6.99
CA ALA A 138 -7.35 -13.61 -7.72
C ALA A 138 -6.03 -13.58 -6.92
N HIS A 139 -6.10 -13.22 -5.62
CA HIS A 139 -4.95 -13.25 -4.72
C HIS A 139 -4.37 -14.66 -4.58
N THR A 140 -5.21 -15.70 -4.54
CA THR A 140 -4.76 -17.11 -4.48
C THR A 140 -4.02 -17.53 -5.75
N THR A 141 -4.51 -17.09 -6.91
CA THR A 141 -3.83 -17.34 -8.19
C THR A 141 -2.48 -16.66 -8.22
N ALA A 142 -2.42 -15.37 -7.86
CA ALA A 142 -1.18 -14.60 -7.86
C ALA A 142 -0.19 -15.06 -6.78
N PHE A 143 -0.69 -15.50 -5.62
CA PHE A 143 0.13 -16.06 -4.55
C PHE A 143 1.06 -17.17 -5.07
N ARG A 144 0.52 -18.09 -5.88
CA ARG A 144 1.30 -19.19 -6.49
C ARG A 144 2.45 -18.67 -7.35
N ASP A 145 2.24 -17.57 -8.06
CA ASP A 145 3.26 -16.95 -8.91
C ASP A 145 4.31 -16.18 -8.08
N MET A 146 3.95 -15.74 -6.86
CA MET A 146 4.82 -14.97 -5.96
C MET A 146 5.64 -15.82 -4.98
N VAL A 147 5.25 -17.06 -4.69
CA VAL A 147 6.03 -17.96 -3.81
C VAL A 147 7.48 -18.12 -4.28
N PRO A 148 7.77 -18.34 -5.58
CA PRO A 148 9.14 -18.42 -6.07
C PRO A 148 9.95 -17.13 -5.83
N LEU A 149 9.30 -15.95 -5.90
CA LEU A 149 9.94 -14.66 -5.65
C LEU A 149 10.37 -14.49 -4.19
N SER A 150 9.76 -15.23 -3.28
CA SER A 150 10.11 -15.19 -1.85
C SER A 150 11.42 -15.93 -1.54
N GLY A 151 12.03 -16.60 -2.53
CA GLY A 151 13.28 -17.35 -2.37
C GLY A 151 13.12 -18.70 -1.66
N ILE A 152 11.88 -19.21 -1.57
CA ILE A 152 11.64 -20.61 -1.17
C ILE A 152 11.80 -21.45 -2.43
N GLN A 153 12.74 -22.40 -2.41
CA GLN A 153 12.73 -23.52 -3.35
C GLN A 153 11.72 -24.54 -2.83
N ASP A 154 10.80 -24.97 -3.70
CA ASP A 154 9.68 -25.89 -3.45
C ASP A 154 9.86 -26.78 -2.21
N THR A 155 9.28 -26.36 -1.08
CA THR A 155 9.11 -27.22 0.09
C THR A 155 7.69 -27.81 0.06
N PRO A 156 7.54 -29.15 -0.03
CA PRO A 156 6.23 -29.82 -0.01
C PRO A 156 5.36 -29.51 1.22
N ASP A 157 5.97 -29.00 2.30
CA ASP A 157 5.26 -28.61 3.53
C ASP A 157 4.47 -27.30 3.38
N LEU A 158 4.84 -26.43 2.43
CA LEU A 158 4.05 -25.23 2.12
C LEU A 158 2.83 -25.58 1.27
N THR A 159 2.96 -26.46 0.28
CA THR A 159 1.83 -26.85 -0.58
C THR A 159 0.67 -27.46 0.22
N ASN A 160 0.93 -28.21 1.29
CA ASN A 160 -0.13 -28.78 2.12
C ASN A 160 -0.91 -27.74 2.96
N ASN A 161 -0.30 -26.60 3.31
CA ASN A 161 -0.98 -25.50 4.02
C ASN A 161 -1.66 -24.49 3.06
N LEU A 162 -1.49 -24.67 1.74
CA LEU A 162 -1.90 -23.71 0.73
C LEU A 162 -3.21 -24.04 0.01
N PHE A 163 -3.70 -25.28 0.09
CA PHE A 163 -4.87 -25.79 -0.64
C PHE A 163 -6.09 -26.14 0.25
N VAL A 164 -6.21 -25.55 1.44
CA VAL A 164 -7.44 -25.65 2.26
C VAL A 164 -8.35 -24.46 2.01
#